data_AF-A0AAD7XYF2-F1
#
_entry.id   AF-A0AAD7XYF2-F1
#
_cell.length_a   1.000
_cell.length_b   1.000
_cell.length_c   1.000
_cell.angle_alpha   90.00
_cell.angle_beta   90.00
_cell.angle_gamma   90.00
#
_symmetry.space_group_name_H-M   'P 1'
#
loop_
_entity.id
_entity.type
_entity.pdbx_description
1 polymer ?
#
loop_
_entity_poly.entity_id
_entity_poly.type
_entity_poly.pdbx_seq_one_letter_code
_entity_poly.pdbx_strand_id
1 'polypeptide(L)'
;MPIETILRSADQAAKVALDIVLFDNGNVANPELQKVLVLCKDLRQRSYYLDYFRLRRKLEGVDALWLQRAIQRINLAIFTAAVWNGDEVDDLEMATKDYFTKVIPRSIECTDKIVDAYLEVRMQLAYREIVARMATSEEVDAMEVINVYCPKQLIDYNLPANKSGRERVLIRAAKIIDEFCENINDINEDMNRRFPKIRMQEAWQTALIMDIEENLHLIYSPEDEPTPLASVAPPPEPMDIPMNTTSTSKPTDSVSQSSPKEDAHDDSDYQPKDDDDEDDDDPSTASDSDYNDNNKRKRNTAQPQRQGKEKLRKLTERWTSEETEALKKGYQECGFGQWGMIKMKYSQQLQNRTIQQLKDKARNIAKAFERSGQPLGKWEAALR
;
A
#
# COMPACT_ATOMS: atom_id res chain seq x y z
N MET A 1 -26.50 19.23 7.10
CA MET A 1 -25.44 19.26 6.07
C MET A 1 -25.39 17.89 5.38
N PRO A 2 -25.26 17.80 4.04
CA PRO A 2 -25.12 16.52 3.35
C PRO A 2 -23.92 15.73 3.89
N ILE A 3 -24.04 14.40 3.99
CA ILE A 3 -22.98 13.53 4.52
C ILE A 3 -21.68 13.71 3.73
N GLU A 4 -21.76 13.87 2.41
CA GLU A 4 -20.60 14.10 1.56
C GLU A 4 -19.86 15.38 1.94
N THR A 5 -20.58 16.48 2.18
CA THR A 5 -19.98 17.75 2.61
C THR A 5 -19.25 17.60 3.95
N ILE A 6 -19.87 16.89 4.91
CA ILE A 6 -19.24 16.60 6.21
C ILE A 6 -17.94 15.82 6.01
N LEU A 7 -17.94 14.78 5.17
CA LEU A 7 -16.76 13.97 4.90
C LEU A 7 -15.65 14.76 4.19
N ARG A 8 -15.99 15.65 3.25
CA ARG A 8 -15.01 16.53 2.59
C ARG A 8 -14.37 17.50 3.59
N SER A 9 -15.17 18.11 4.45
CA SER A 9 -14.65 18.99 5.51
C SER A 9 -13.78 18.23 6.51
N ALA A 10 -14.17 17.00 6.88
CA ALA A 10 -13.41 16.15 7.79
C ALA A 10 -12.10 15.65 7.15
N ASP A 11 -12.10 15.25 5.87
CA ASP A 11 -10.88 14.88 5.13
C ASP A 11 -9.90 16.05 5.05
N GLN A 12 -10.39 17.27 4.79
CA GLN A 12 -9.53 18.44 4.75
C GLN A 12 -8.93 18.76 6.13
N ALA A 13 -9.72 18.70 7.19
CA ALA A 13 -9.22 18.87 8.56
C ALA A 13 -8.22 17.77 8.94
N ALA A 14 -8.46 16.52 8.54
CA ALA A 14 -7.56 15.40 8.78
C ALA A 14 -6.21 15.60 8.07
N LYS A 15 -6.19 16.09 6.82
CA LYS A 15 -4.94 16.41 6.11
C LYS A 15 -4.12 17.45 6.86
N VAL A 16 -4.74 18.57 7.22
CA VAL A 16 -4.06 19.65 7.96
C VAL A 16 -3.55 19.13 9.30
N ALA A 17 -4.38 18.39 10.05
CA ALA A 17 -3.97 17.84 11.34
C ALA A 17 -2.78 16.89 11.22
N LEU A 18 -2.82 15.97 10.25
CA LEU A 18 -1.76 14.99 10.05
C LEU A 18 -0.47 15.64 9.56
N ASP A 19 -0.55 16.63 8.66
CA ASP A 19 0.60 17.43 8.26
C ASP A 19 1.24 18.12 9.48
N ILE A 20 0.44 18.75 10.36
CA ILE A 20 0.98 19.38 11.57
C ILE A 20 1.64 18.33 12.49
N VAL A 21 1.02 17.17 12.70
CA VAL A 21 1.60 16.09 13.54
C VAL A 21 2.95 15.63 13.01
N LEU A 22 3.14 15.61 11.68
CA LEU A 22 4.39 15.19 11.07
C LEU A 22 5.54 16.18 11.28
N PHE A 23 5.25 17.47 11.43
CA PHE A 23 6.27 18.53 11.48
C PHE A 23 6.40 19.19 12.85
N ASP A 24 5.42 19.02 13.74
CA ASP A 24 5.40 19.64 15.06
C ASP A 24 5.27 18.60 16.19
N ASN A 25 6.16 18.72 17.18
CA ASN A 25 6.13 17.92 18.40
C ASN A 25 5.20 18.52 19.47
N GLY A 26 4.66 19.71 19.22
CA GLY A 26 3.74 20.44 20.09
C GLY A 26 2.29 19.97 20.03
N ASN A 27 1.44 20.67 20.78
CA ASN A 27 -0.02 20.43 20.79
C ASN A 27 -0.75 21.22 19.69
N VAL A 28 -0.04 21.74 18.68
CA VAL A 28 -0.63 22.60 17.64
C VAL A 28 -1.60 21.84 16.73
N ALA A 29 -1.46 20.52 16.61
CA ALA A 29 -2.40 19.69 15.85
C ALA A 29 -3.77 19.54 16.53
N ASN A 30 -3.86 19.77 17.85
CA ASN A 30 -5.06 19.43 18.63
C ASN A 30 -6.34 20.12 18.11
N PRO A 31 -6.36 21.43 17.78
CA PRO A 31 -7.57 22.08 17.26
C PRO A 31 -8.13 21.44 15.98
N GLU A 32 -7.27 21.05 15.04
CA GLU A 32 -7.71 20.40 13.80
C GLU A 32 -8.13 18.94 14.04
N LEU A 33 -7.45 18.23 14.96
CA LEU A 33 -7.89 16.90 15.41
C LEU A 33 -9.28 16.94 16.06
N GLN A 34 -9.54 17.92 16.93
CA GLN A 34 -10.87 18.13 17.54
C GLN A 34 -11.93 18.44 16.50
N LYS A 35 -11.59 19.24 15.49
CA LYS A 35 -12.49 19.54 14.38
C LYS A 35 -12.90 18.27 13.62
N VAL A 36 -11.97 17.34 13.38
CA VAL A 36 -12.29 16.03 12.79
C VAL A 36 -13.27 15.26 13.68
N LEU A 37 -13.01 15.18 14.99
CA LEU A 37 -13.86 14.47 15.96
C LEU A 37 -15.28 15.05 16.01
N VAL A 38 -15.41 16.38 16.01
CA VAL A 38 -16.69 17.09 16.01
C VAL A 38 -17.47 16.84 14.72
N LEU A 39 -16.82 16.98 13.56
CA LEU A 39 -17.46 16.75 12.26
C LEU A 39 -17.93 15.30 12.11
N CYS A 40 -17.19 14.34 12.65
CA CYS A 40 -17.48 12.92 12.49
C CYS A 40 -18.34 12.32 13.60
N LYS A 41 -18.70 13.08 14.66
CA LYS A 41 -19.43 12.57 15.84
C LYS A 41 -20.68 11.78 15.45
N ASP A 42 -21.52 12.34 14.59
CA ASP A 42 -22.79 11.72 14.18
C ASP A 42 -22.62 10.59 13.15
N LEU A 43 -21.44 10.48 12.52
CA LEU A 43 -21.12 9.41 11.57
C LEU A 43 -20.59 8.16 12.29
N ARG A 44 -20.05 8.32 13.50
CA ARG A 44 -19.46 7.28 14.36
C ARG A 44 -20.46 6.47 15.20
N GLN A 45 -21.78 6.68 15.06
CA GLN A 45 -22.87 6.19 15.92
C GLN A 45 -22.76 4.84 16.69
N ARG A 46 -21.99 3.85 16.21
CA ARG A 46 -21.83 2.53 16.87
C ARG A 46 -20.38 2.05 16.92
N SER A 47 -19.43 2.81 16.39
CA SER A 47 -18.04 2.42 16.25
C SER A 47 -17.15 3.63 16.48
N TYR A 48 -16.00 3.41 17.10
CA TYR A 48 -15.05 4.50 17.34
C TYR A 48 -14.53 5.12 16.02
N TYR A 49 -14.55 4.34 14.94
CA TYR A 49 -14.15 4.73 13.60
C TYR A 49 -15.30 4.81 12.61
N LEU A 50 -15.05 5.45 11.47
CA LEU A 50 -15.94 5.43 10.31
C LEU A 50 -15.88 4.07 9.60
N ASP A 51 -17.04 3.57 9.19
CA ASP A 51 -17.18 2.33 8.43
C ASP A 51 -17.39 2.61 6.93
N TYR A 52 -16.39 2.24 6.11
CA TYR A 52 -16.42 2.42 4.66
C TYR A 52 -17.65 1.80 3.99
N PHE A 53 -17.98 0.54 4.28
CA PHE A 53 -19.08 -0.14 3.62
C PHE A 53 -20.45 0.43 4.02
N ARG A 54 -20.57 0.94 5.24
CA ARG A 54 -21.77 1.66 5.70
C ARG A 54 -21.91 3.00 4.99
N LEU A 55 -20.84 3.79 4.89
CA LEU A 55 -20.88 5.11 4.26
C LEU A 55 -21.04 5.02 2.74
N ARG A 56 -20.39 4.07 2.08
CA ARG A 56 -20.54 3.82 0.64
C ARG A 56 -21.98 3.51 0.25
N ARG A 57 -22.70 2.73 1.06
CA ARG A 57 -24.14 2.44 0.83
C ARG A 57 -25.04 3.66 0.99
N LYS A 58 -24.60 4.69 1.73
CA LYS A 58 -25.36 5.93 1.93
C LYS A 58 -25.02 7.01 0.90
N LEU A 59 -23.92 6.85 0.17
CA LEU A 59 -23.34 7.84 -0.75
C LEU A 59 -23.28 7.25 -2.15
N GLU A 60 -24.45 6.98 -2.74
CA GLU A 60 -24.54 6.50 -4.11
C GLU A 60 -23.95 7.54 -5.08
N GLY A 61 -23.16 7.09 -6.06
CA GLY A 61 -22.55 7.96 -7.08
C GLY A 61 -21.25 8.67 -6.67
N VAL A 62 -20.83 8.56 -5.41
CA VAL A 62 -19.53 9.08 -4.97
C VAL A 62 -18.41 8.16 -5.42
N ASP A 63 -17.30 8.73 -5.89
CA ASP A 63 -16.10 7.98 -6.28
C ASP A 63 -15.63 7.09 -5.12
N ALA A 64 -15.61 5.78 -5.36
CA ALA A 64 -15.35 4.77 -4.35
C ALA A 64 -13.92 4.83 -3.82
N LEU A 65 -12.97 5.24 -4.66
CA LEU A 65 -11.56 5.37 -4.32
C LEU A 65 -11.33 6.59 -3.42
N TRP A 66 -11.86 7.75 -3.82
CA TRP A 66 -11.84 8.96 -2.99
C TRP A 66 -12.47 8.71 -1.62
N LEU A 67 -13.66 8.10 -1.57
CA LEU A 67 -14.37 7.84 -0.31
C LEU A 67 -13.55 6.93 0.61
N GLN A 68 -12.91 5.89 0.05
CA GLN A 68 -12.06 4.98 0.81
C GLN A 68 -10.87 5.74 1.43
N ARG A 69 -10.16 6.54 0.64
CA ARG A 69 -8.99 7.32 1.10
C ARG A 69 -9.37 8.37 2.14
N ALA A 70 -10.48 9.08 1.91
CA ALA A 70 -10.99 10.07 2.87
C ALA A 70 -11.29 9.42 4.23
N ILE A 71 -12.00 8.29 4.22
CA ILE A 71 -12.33 7.56 5.45
C ILE A 71 -11.06 7.06 6.17
N GLN A 72 -10.06 6.58 5.43
CA GLN A 72 -8.81 6.13 6.01
C GLN A 72 -8.05 7.27 6.70
N ARG A 73 -7.88 8.41 6.03
CA ARG A 73 -7.24 9.60 6.63
C ARG A 73 -8.01 10.13 7.84
N ILE A 74 -9.34 10.15 7.77
CA ILE A 74 -10.19 10.54 8.91
C ILE A 74 -10.00 9.57 10.08
N ASN A 75 -10.05 8.25 9.84
CA ASN A 75 -9.85 7.26 10.89
C ASN A 75 -8.45 7.34 11.51
N LEU A 76 -7.44 7.61 10.70
CA LEU A 76 -6.07 7.86 11.16
C LEU A 76 -6.00 9.10 12.06
N ALA A 77 -6.61 10.22 11.64
CA ALA A 77 -6.70 11.42 12.47
C ALA A 77 -7.46 11.17 13.79
N ILE A 78 -8.55 10.39 13.76
CA ILE A 78 -9.30 10.01 14.98
C ILE A 78 -8.42 9.20 15.94
N PHE A 79 -7.67 8.21 15.44
CA PHE A 79 -6.74 7.44 16.27
C PHE A 79 -5.65 8.35 16.85
N THR A 80 -5.05 9.20 16.02
CA THR A 80 -4.03 10.16 16.48
C THR A 80 -4.59 11.09 17.55
N ALA A 81 -5.82 11.56 17.41
CA ALA A 81 -6.48 12.36 18.44
C ALA A 81 -6.64 11.60 19.76
N ALA A 82 -7.02 10.32 19.71
CA ALA A 82 -7.14 9.47 20.90
C ALA A 82 -5.81 9.37 21.66
N VAL A 83 -4.73 9.08 20.93
CA VAL A 83 -3.39 8.96 21.52
C VAL A 83 -2.85 10.30 22.01
N TRP A 84 -3.15 11.40 21.30
CA TRP A 84 -2.63 12.73 21.65
C TRP A 84 -3.36 13.40 22.80
N ASN A 85 -4.68 13.18 22.88
CA ASN A 85 -5.51 13.75 23.94
C ASN A 85 -5.39 12.98 25.23
N GLY A 86 -5.02 11.68 25.18
CA GLY A 86 -4.31 10.96 26.23
C GLY A 86 -4.89 11.00 27.65
N ASP A 87 -6.03 11.61 27.92
CA ASP A 87 -6.53 11.79 29.28
C ASP A 87 -7.62 10.76 29.58
N GLU A 88 -8.30 10.25 28.54
CA GLU A 88 -9.36 9.24 28.66
C GLU A 88 -8.84 7.86 28.24
N VAL A 89 -8.79 6.93 29.20
CA VAL A 89 -8.37 5.52 28.98
C VAL A 89 -9.31 4.81 28.01
N ASP A 90 -10.61 5.06 28.14
CA ASP A 90 -11.66 4.44 27.31
C ASP A 90 -11.46 4.74 25.82
N ASP A 91 -11.08 5.98 25.47
CA ASP A 91 -10.85 6.40 24.09
C ASP A 91 -9.65 5.67 23.46
N LEU A 92 -8.57 5.47 24.22
CA LEU A 92 -7.40 4.70 23.79
C LEU A 92 -7.72 3.21 23.64
N GLU A 93 -8.45 2.63 24.59
CA GLU A 93 -8.86 1.22 24.51
C GLU A 93 -9.73 0.98 23.27
N MET A 94 -10.73 1.84 23.06
CA MET A 94 -11.60 1.80 21.89
C MET A 94 -10.82 2.03 20.58
N ALA A 95 -9.82 2.92 20.59
CA ALA A 95 -8.97 3.17 19.43
C ALA A 95 -8.13 1.94 19.05
N THR A 96 -7.60 1.21 20.03
CA THR A 96 -6.76 0.03 19.76
C THR A 96 -7.56 -1.18 19.27
N LYS A 97 -8.81 -1.35 19.71
CA LYS A 97 -9.64 -2.53 19.38
C LYS A 97 -9.83 -2.74 17.88
N ASP A 98 -9.96 -1.66 17.12
CA ASP A 98 -10.25 -1.65 15.69
C ASP A 98 -9.07 -1.15 14.83
N TYR A 99 -7.88 -1.03 15.41
CA TYR A 99 -6.70 -0.43 14.75
C TYR A 99 -6.40 -1.05 13.38
N PHE A 100 -6.17 -2.36 13.32
CA PHE A 100 -5.82 -3.03 12.07
C PHE A 100 -6.97 -3.18 11.07
N THR A 101 -8.21 -3.00 11.52
CA THR A 101 -9.39 -3.20 10.67
C THR A 101 -9.97 -1.89 10.12
N LYS A 102 -9.78 -0.77 10.82
CA LYS A 102 -10.36 0.54 10.50
C LYS A 102 -9.34 1.67 10.33
N VAL A 103 -8.22 1.62 11.05
CA VAL A 103 -7.18 2.67 10.98
C VAL A 103 -6.20 2.36 9.86
N ILE A 104 -5.68 1.13 9.83
CA ILE A 104 -4.71 0.71 8.82
C ILE A 104 -5.44 0.27 7.53
N PRO A 105 -5.15 0.92 6.38
CA PRO A 105 -5.64 0.49 5.08
C PRO A 105 -5.31 -0.98 4.78
N ARG A 106 -6.28 -1.72 4.24
CA ARG A 106 -6.05 -3.11 3.77
C ARG A 106 -5.02 -3.22 2.65
N SER A 107 -4.80 -2.12 1.91
CA SER A 107 -3.79 -2.03 0.85
C SER A 107 -2.38 -1.88 1.41
N ILE A 108 -2.24 -1.43 2.65
CA ILE A 108 -0.94 -1.24 3.29
C ILE A 108 -0.50 -2.58 3.91
N GLU A 109 0.70 -3.01 3.57
CA GLU A 109 1.32 -4.12 4.29
C GLU A 109 1.54 -3.72 5.74
N CYS A 110 1.20 -4.62 6.67
CA CYS A 110 1.49 -4.43 8.08
C CYS A 110 3.01 -4.49 8.29
N THR A 111 3.65 -3.31 8.28
CA THR A 111 5.09 -3.13 8.52
C THR A 111 5.41 -3.18 10.01
N ASP A 112 6.67 -3.45 10.34
CA ASP A 112 7.12 -3.50 11.74
C ASP A 112 6.86 -2.18 12.47
N LYS A 113 6.96 -1.03 11.78
CA LYS A 113 6.66 0.28 12.38
C LYS A 113 5.18 0.44 12.75
N ILE A 114 4.26 -0.09 11.94
CA ILE A 114 2.82 -0.05 12.21
C ILE A 114 2.48 -0.92 13.42
N VAL A 115 3.14 -2.08 13.53
CA VAL A 115 3.03 -3.01 14.65
C VAL A 115 3.60 -2.39 15.92
N ASP A 116 4.78 -1.78 15.84
CA ASP A 116 5.44 -1.11 16.96
C ASP A 116 4.55 0.01 17.51
N ALA A 117 4.01 0.87 16.66
CA ALA A 117 3.09 1.93 17.09
C ALA A 117 1.84 1.39 17.77
N TYR A 118 1.28 0.29 17.28
CA TYR A 118 0.13 -0.35 17.90
C TYR A 118 0.46 -0.92 19.30
N LEU A 119 1.54 -1.69 19.40
CA LEU A 119 1.96 -2.31 20.66
C LEU A 119 2.34 -1.26 21.69
N GLU A 120 2.97 -0.16 21.27
CA GLU A 120 3.31 0.96 22.15
C GLU A 120 2.07 1.58 22.81
N VAL A 121 0.99 1.78 22.05
CA VAL A 121 -0.28 2.30 22.60
C VAL A 121 -0.90 1.31 23.59
N ARG A 122 -0.81 -0.01 23.32
CA ARG A 122 -1.28 -1.06 24.24
C ARG A 122 -0.43 -1.09 25.52
N MET A 123 0.88 -0.93 25.42
CA MET A 123 1.77 -0.84 26.57
C MET A 123 1.46 0.39 27.44
N GLN A 124 1.08 1.51 26.83
CA GLN A 124 0.66 2.69 27.59
C GLN A 124 -0.65 2.49 28.33
N LEU A 125 -1.60 1.79 27.74
CA LEU A 125 -2.83 1.40 28.44
C LEU A 125 -2.49 0.51 29.66
N ALA A 126 -1.63 -0.49 29.48
CA ALA A 126 -1.17 -1.33 30.58
C ALA A 126 -0.49 -0.51 31.69
N TYR A 127 0.39 0.40 31.30
CA TYR A 127 1.11 1.26 32.22
C TYR A 127 0.16 2.16 33.05
N ARG A 128 -0.82 2.79 32.39
CA ARG A 128 -1.81 3.64 33.06
C ARG A 128 -2.65 2.86 34.06
N GLU A 129 -3.06 1.66 33.69
CA GLU A 129 -3.80 0.76 34.58
C GLU A 129 -2.95 0.34 35.79
N ILE A 130 -1.66 0.01 35.59
CA ILE A 130 -0.73 -0.30 36.68
C ILE A 130 -0.62 0.89 37.64
N VAL A 131 -0.37 2.10 37.12
CA VAL A 131 -0.26 3.32 37.93
C VAL A 131 -1.57 3.61 38.69
N ALA A 132 -2.72 3.43 38.04
CA ALA A 132 -4.03 3.62 38.66
C ALA A 132 -4.25 2.65 39.84
N ARG A 133 -3.91 1.37 39.69
CA ARG A 133 -4.01 0.35 40.75
C ARG A 133 -2.99 0.56 41.87
N MET A 134 -1.77 1.01 41.54
CA MET A 134 -0.76 1.35 42.55
C MET A 134 -1.22 2.52 43.43
N ALA A 135 -1.94 3.49 42.86
CA ALA A 135 -2.49 4.63 43.61
C ALA A 135 -3.59 4.21 44.61
N THR A 136 -4.30 3.11 44.35
CA THR A 136 -5.35 2.58 45.26
C THR A 136 -4.80 1.66 46.35
N SER A 137 -3.47 1.54 46.49
CA SER A 137 -2.79 0.68 47.47
C SER A 137 -3.08 -0.82 47.34
N GLU A 138 -3.50 -1.26 46.15
CA GLU A 138 -3.60 -2.68 45.82
C GLU A 138 -2.21 -3.20 45.41
N GLU A 139 -1.86 -4.43 45.83
CA GLU A 139 -0.70 -5.12 45.30
C GLU A 139 -0.97 -5.40 43.81
N VAL A 140 -0.19 -4.78 42.92
CA VAL A 140 -0.40 -4.87 41.48
C VAL A 140 0.51 -5.95 40.90
N ASP A 141 -0.08 -7.05 40.43
CA ASP A 141 0.62 -7.95 39.51
C ASP A 141 0.68 -7.28 38.13
N ALA A 142 1.80 -6.62 37.86
CA ALA A 142 2.00 -5.93 36.59
C ALA A 142 1.96 -6.88 35.38
N MET A 143 2.38 -8.15 35.55
CA MET A 143 2.31 -9.13 34.47
C MET A 143 0.87 -9.51 34.16
N GLU A 144 0.01 -9.59 35.16
CA GLU A 144 -1.43 -9.77 34.94
C GLU A 144 -1.98 -8.64 34.06
N VAL A 145 -1.69 -7.38 34.42
CA VAL A 145 -2.15 -6.21 33.66
C VAL A 145 -1.58 -6.20 32.24
N ILE A 146 -0.28 -6.47 32.07
CA ILE A 146 0.34 -6.54 30.74
C ILE A 146 -0.32 -7.63 29.90
N ASN A 147 -0.63 -8.81 30.45
CA ASN A 147 -1.26 -9.88 29.68
C ASN A 147 -2.67 -9.52 29.20
N VAL A 148 -3.39 -8.61 29.89
CA VAL A 148 -4.69 -8.07 29.44
C VAL A 148 -4.53 -7.22 28.17
N TYR A 149 -3.50 -6.38 28.12
CA TYR A 149 -3.28 -5.46 27.00
C TYR A 149 -2.38 -6.04 25.89
N CYS A 150 -1.48 -6.94 26.23
CA CYS A 150 -0.54 -7.57 25.32
C CYS A 150 -0.63 -9.10 25.45
N PRO A 151 -1.75 -9.68 25.01
CA PRO A 151 -2.01 -11.11 25.15
C PRO A 151 -1.02 -11.94 24.33
N LYS A 152 -0.69 -13.12 24.82
CA LYS A 152 0.24 -14.04 24.12
C LYS A 152 -0.34 -14.63 22.83
N GLN A 153 -1.65 -14.53 22.62
CA GLN A 153 -2.32 -15.14 21.47
C GLN A 153 -2.66 -14.12 20.39
N LEU A 154 -2.45 -14.51 19.14
CA LEU A 154 -2.69 -13.67 17.95
C LEU A 154 -4.14 -13.26 17.76
N ILE A 155 -5.07 -14.13 18.14
CA ILE A 155 -6.50 -13.93 17.91
C ILE A 155 -7.01 -12.69 18.64
N ASP A 156 -6.33 -12.29 19.70
CA ASP A 156 -6.72 -11.19 20.56
C ASP A 156 -6.28 -9.82 20.02
N TYR A 157 -5.40 -9.79 19.01
CA TYR A 157 -4.91 -8.56 18.39
C TYR A 157 -5.75 -8.06 17.20
N ASN A 158 -6.85 -8.76 16.84
CA ASN A 158 -7.72 -8.41 15.70
C ASN A 158 -6.96 -8.19 14.37
N LEU A 159 -5.87 -8.94 14.15
CA LEU A 159 -5.04 -8.80 12.96
C LEU A 159 -5.78 -9.25 11.69
N PRO A 160 -5.49 -8.63 10.53
CA PRO A 160 -6.12 -9.04 9.28
C PRO A 160 -5.74 -10.49 8.94
N ALA A 161 -6.54 -11.14 8.10
CA ALA A 161 -6.33 -12.54 7.73
C ALA A 161 -5.07 -12.78 6.87
N ASN A 162 -4.40 -11.72 6.40
CA ASN A 162 -3.15 -11.87 5.67
C ASN A 162 -2.04 -12.38 6.61
N LYS A 163 -1.55 -13.59 6.32
CA LYS A 163 -0.70 -14.35 7.25
C LYS A 163 0.65 -13.68 7.54
N SER A 164 1.17 -12.82 6.65
CA SER A 164 2.53 -12.25 6.78
C SER A 164 2.69 -11.29 7.98
N GLY A 165 1.64 -10.60 8.40
CA GLY A 165 1.71 -9.70 9.56
C GLY A 165 1.62 -10.42 10.90
N ARG A 166 1.00 -11.60 10.95
CA ARG A 166 0.69 -12.30 12.20
C ARG A 166 1.94 -12.74 12.95
N GLU A 167 2.82 -13.49 12.30
CA GLU A 167 4.04 -13.98 12.95
C GLU A 167 4.93 -12.84 13.45
N ARG A 168 5.03 -11.76 12.66
CA ARG A 168 5.81 -10.57 13.00
C ARG A 168 5.27 -9.89 14.26
N VAL A 169 3.94 -9.79 14.40
CA VAL A 169 3.31 -9.14 15.57
C VAL A 169 3.61 -9.89 16.85
N LEU A 170 3.56 -11.23 16.87
CA LEU A 170 3.87 -11.98 18.09
C LEU A 170 5.32 -11.85 18.51
N ILE A 171 6.25 -12.06 17.57
CA ILE A 171 7.68 -11.97 17.85
C ILE A 171 8.01 -10.57 18.38
N ARG A 172 7.40 -9.54 17.79
CA ARG A 172 7.61 -8.16 18.20
C ARG A 172 6.95 -7.82 19.53
N ALA A 173 5.73 -8.31 19.76
CA ALA A 173 5.03 -8.17 21.04
C ALA A 173 5.81 -8.82 22.18
N ALA A 174 6.28 -10.05 22.01
CA ALA A 174 7.13 -10.72 22.99
C ALA A 174 8.36 -9.87 23.33
N LYS A 175 9.08 -9.40 22.31
CA LYS A 175 10.25 -8.53 22.51
C LYS A 175 9.92 -7.23 23.26
N ILE A 176 8.83 -6.54 22.90
CA ILE A 176 8.43 -5.29 23.58
C ILE A 176 8.00 -5.55 25.02
N ILE A 177 7.31 -6.66 25.28
CA ILE A 177 6.92 -7.09 26.62
C ILE A 177 8.17 -7.38 27.46
N ASP A 178 9.12 -8.15 26.92
CA ASP A 178 10.38 -8.48 27.60
C ASP A 178 11.17 -7.20 27.93
N GLU A 179 11.33 -6.29 26.95
CA GLU A 179 11.97 -4.98 27.15
C GLU A 179 11.24 -4.16 28.23
N PHE A 180 9.91 -4.18 28.26
CA PHE A 180 9.15 -3.45 29.28
C PHE A 180 9.30 -4.07 30.68
N CYS A 181 9.24 -5.39 30.79
CA CYS A 181 9.40 -6.12 32.04
C CYS A 181 10.78 -5.89 32.68
N GLU A 182 11.83 -5.81 31.87
CA GLU A 182 13.17 -5.47 32.36
C GLU A 182 13.24 -4.05 32.95
N ASN A 183 12.44 -3.13 32.41
CA ASN A 183 12.44 -1.71 32.80
C ASN A 183 11.35 -1.34 33.82
N ILE A 184 10.45 -2.26 34.17
CA ILE A 184 9.27 -1.96 35.00
C ILE A 184 9.61 -1.54 36.44
N ASN A 185 10.79 -1.91 36.93
CA ASN A 185 11.25 -1.50 38.25
C ASN A 185 11.80 -0.06 38.27
N ASP A 186 12.09 0.51 37.09
CA ASP A 186 12.59 1.88 36.92
C ASP A 186 11.50 2.76 36.27
N ILE A 187 10.24 2.55 36.66
CA ILE A 187 9.11 3.36 36.22
C ILE A 187 9.34 4.81 36.69
N ASN A 188 9.89 5.61 35.81
CA ASN A 188 10.01 7.04 35.99
C ASN A 188 8.69 7.70 35.54
N GLU A 189 8.20 8.69 36.29
CA GLU A 189 6.97 9.47 35.97
C GLU A 189 6.96 9.99 34.51
N ASP A 190 8.14 10.18 33.90
CA ASP A 190 8.32 10.73 32.56
C ASP A 190 7.87 9.79 31.42
N MET A 191 7.67 8.49 31.69
CA MET A 191 7.10 7.52 30.74
C MET A 191 5.70 7.94 30.24
N ASN A 192 4.93 8.69 31.06
CA ASN A 192 3.61 9.18 30.70
C ASN A 192 3.59 10.25 29.60
N ARG A 193 4.72 10.94 29.30
CA ARG A 193 4.69 12.19 28.51
C ARG A 193 5.33 12.15 27.13
N ARG A 194 6.37 11.35 26.89
CA ARG A 194 7.21 11.52 25.68
C ARG A 194 7.24 10.35 24.70
N PHE A 195 7.06 9.13 25.18
CA PHE A 195 7.35 7.94 24.38
C PHE A 195 6.41 7.65 23.19
N PRO A 196 5.07 7.86 23.27
CA PRO A 196 4.17 7.57 22.13
C PRO A 196 4.40 8.49 20.94
N LYS A 197 4.60 9.79 21.19
CA LYS A 197 4.44 10.82 20.16
C LYS A 197 5.51 10.70 19.07
N ILE A 198 6.77 10.52 19.45
CA ILE A 198 7.90 10.43 18.50
C ILE A 198 7.79 9.18 17.63
N ARG A 199 7.59 8.00 18.23
CA ARG A 199 7.49 6.75 17.45
C ARG A 199 6.22 6.69 16.62
N MET A 200 5.12 7.24 17.12
CA MET A 200 3.88 7.35 16.37
C MET A 200 4.05 8.30 15.16
N GLN A 201 4.80 9.40 15.30
CA GLN A 201 5.16 10.25 14.16
C GLN A 201 5.94 9.45 13.10
N GLU A 202 6.95 8.67 13.47
CA GLU A 202 7.73 7.86 12.51
C GLU A 202 6.87 6.78 11.81
N ALA A 203 5.96 6.15 12.55
CA ALA A 203 5.00 5.21 11.99
C ALA A 203 4.03 5.90 11.03
N TRP A 204 3.57 7.11 11.38
CA TRP A 204 2.70 7.92 10.54
C TRP A 204 3.37 8.52 9.33
N GLN A 205 4.64 8.91 9.40
CA GLN A 205 5.42 9.24 8.21
C GLN A 205 5.39 8.04 7.25
N THR A 206 5.63 6.83 7.75
CA THR A 206 5.61 5.63 6.92
C THR A 206 4.23 5.37 6.30
N ALA A 207 3.15 5.48 7.09
CA ALA A 207 1.78 5.26 6.61
C ALA A 207 1.31 6.35 5.63
N LEU A 208 1.65 7.62 5.89
CA LEU A 208 1.23 8.78 5.09
C LEU A 208 2.04 8.91 3.80
N ILE A 209 3.35 8.65 3.84
CA ILE A 209 4.19 8.63 2.64
C ILE A 209 3.65 7.62 1.62
N MET A 210 3.17 6.45 2.06
CA MET A 210 2.57 5.47 1.15
C MET A 210 1.24 5.95 0.53
N ASP A 211 0.40 6.68 1.25
CA ASP A 211 -0.81 7.31 0.65
C ASP A 211 -0.43 8.42 -0.33
N ILE A 212 0.63 9.19 -0.05
CA ILE A 212 1.14 10.29 -0.90
C ILE A 212 1.79 9.75 -2.19
N GLU A 213 2.64 8.73 -2.10
CA GLU A 213 3.30 8.12 -3.27
C GLU A 213 2.29 7.46 -4.23
N GLU A 214 1.22 6.87 -3.68
CA GLU A 214 0.13 6.32 -4.49
C GLU A 214 -0.70 7.43 -5.18
N ASN A 215 -0.82 8.62 -4.57
CA ASN A 215 -1.44 9.79 -5.20
C ASN A 215 -0.57 10.38 -6.33
N LEU A 216 0.75 10.38 -6.19
CA LEU A 216 1.66 10.83 -7.26
C LEU A 216 1.59 9.92 -8.49
N HIS A 217 1.42 8.61 -8.30
CA HIS A 217 1.31 7.67 -9.42
C HIS A 217 -0.03 7.71 -10.16
N LEU A 218 -1.11 8.19 -9.55
CA LEU A 218 -2.44 8.28 -10.18
C LEU A 218 -2.72 9.63 -10.86
N ILE A 219 -2.08 10.72 -10.41
CA ILE A 219 -2.24 12.06 -11.02
C ILE A 219 -1.38 12.20 -12.28
N TYR A 220 -0.27 11.46 -12.38
CA TYR A 220 0.60 11.43 -13.57
C TYR A 220 0.39 10.15 -14.39
N SER A 221 -0.84 9.84 -14.76
CA SER A 221 -1.08 8.97 -15.92
C SER A 221 -0.90 9.84 -17.18
N PRO A 222 0.17 9.67 -17.98
CA PRO A 222 0.51 10.57 -19.09
C PRO A 222 -0.47 10.52 -20.28
N GLU A 223 -1.61 9.84 -20.16
CA GLU A 223 -2.58 9.67 -21.24
C GLU A 223 -3.47 10.91 -21.47
N ASP A 224 -3.51 11.86 -20.54
CA ASP A 224 -4.27 13.11 -20.67
C ASP A 224 -3.37 14.35 -20.84
N GLU A 225 -2.13 14.19 -21.31
CA GLU A 225 -1.43 15.35 -21.86
C GLU A 225 -2.17 15.74 -23.15
N PRO A 226 -2.84 16.91 -23.22
CA PRO A 226 -3.62 17.28 -24.38
C PRO A 226 -2.68 17.24 -25.57
N THR A 227 -2.96 16.35 -26.52
CA THR A 227 -2.26 16.31 -27.80
C THR A 227 -2.11 17.76 -28.24
N PRO A 228 -0.88 18.29 -28.39
CA PRO A 228 -0.69 19.68 -28.73
C PRO A 228 -1.52 19.91 -29.99
N LEU A 229 -2.60 20.69 -29.84
CA LEU A 229 -3.49 21.03 -30.93
C LEU A 229 -2.58 21.46 -32.05
N ALA A 230 -2.58 20.68 -33.14
CA ALA A 230 -1.78 20.95 -34.31
C ALA A 230 -1.96 22.44 -34.59
N SER A 231 -0.83 23.17 -34.50
CA SER A 231 -0.76 24.61 -34.72
C SER A 231 -1.59 24.92 -35.96
N VAL A 232 -2.79 25.48 -35.72
CA VAL A 232 -3.65 25.98 -36.79
C VAL A 232 -2.85 27.12 -37.38
N ALA A 233 -2.25 26.86 -38.53
CA ALA A 233 -1.57 27.87 -39.31
C ALA A 233 -2.50 29.09 -39.44
N PRO A 234 -2.01 30.31 -39.22
CA PRO A 234 -2.82 31.50 -39.36
C PRO A 234 -3.45 31.50 -40.77
N PRO A 235 -4.73 31.90 -40.90
CA PRO A 235 -5.38 31.99 -42.19
C PRO A 235 -4.57 32.96 -43.08
N PRO A 236 -4.29 32.62 -44.34
CA PRO A 236 -3.60 33.54 -45.24
C PRO A 236 -4.44 34.80 -45.41
N GLU A 237 -3.79 35.95 -45.26
CA GLU A 237 -4.38 37.26 -45.52
C GLU A 237 -4.99 37.32 -46.93
N PRO A 238 -6.15 37.97 -47.11
CA PRO A 238 -6.77 38.14 -48.42
C PRO A 238 -5.96 39.14 -49.24
N MET A 239 -5.07 38.62 -50.08
CA MET A 239 -4.43 39.41 -51.13
C MET A 239 -5.34 39.45 -52.37
N ASP A 240 -5.67 40.67 -52.75
CA ASP A 240 -6.46 41.00 -53.93
C ASP A 240 -5.89 40.39 -55.21
N ILE A 241 -6.75 39.67 -55.95
CA ILE A 241 -6.46 39.16 -57.29
C ILE A 241 -7.00 40.18 -58.31
N PRO A 242 -6.18 40.63 -59.28
CA PRO A 242 -6.65 40.90 -60.63
C PRO A 242 -6.21 39.77 -61.57
N MET A 243 -7.18 39.31 -62.37
CA MET A 243 -7.02 38.33 -63.44
C MET A 243 -5.95 38.72 -64.47
N ASN A 244 -5.14 37.75 -64.93
CA ASN A 244 -4.85 37.58 -66.36
C ASN A 244 -4.23 36.21 -66.73
N THR A 245 -4.98 35.46 -67.55
CA THR A 245 -4.63 34.73 -68.78
C THR A 245 -3.26 34.03 -69.02
N THR A 246 -3.38 32.75 -69.44
CA THR A 246 -2.68 32.05 -70.56
C THR A 246 -1.40 31.21 -70.29
N SER A 247 -1.63 29.88 -70.31
CA SER A 247 -0.91 28.78 -71.02
C SER A 247 0.61 28.57 -70.93
N THR A 248 1.01 27.31 -70.70
CA THR A 248 1.81 26.42 -71.61
C THR A 248 2.86 25.53 -70.90
N SER A 249 2.89 24.25 -71.34
CA SER A 249 3.99 23.24 -71.36
C SER A 249 4.48 22.49 -70.11
N LYS A 250 4.23 21.16 -70.17
CA LYS A 250 5.03 19.95 -69.82
C LYS A 250 6.56 20.02 -70.19
N PRO A 251 7.45 18.99 -69.96
CA PRO A 251 7.32 17.63 -69.36
C PRO A 251 8.53 17.18 -68.46
N THR A 252 8.60 15.85 -68.15
CA THR A 252 9.78 14.98 -67.81
C THR A 252 10.37 15.06 -66.39
N ASP A 253 10.86 14.01 -65.71
CA ASP A 253 10.91 12.55 -65.92
C ASP A 253 11.39 11.88 -64.59
N SER A 254 11.20 10.56 -64.49
CA SER A 254 12.16 9.58 -63.93
C SER A 254 12.32 9.29 -62.42
N VAL A 255 12.07 8.00 -62.12
CA VAL A 255 12.97 7.02 -61.42
C VAL A 255 12.64 6.59 -59.97
N SER A 256 12.18 5.33 -59.91
CA SER A 256 12.47 4.18 -59.00
C SER A 256 13.06 4.40 -57.61
N GLN A 257 12.51 3.70 -56.60
CA GLN A 257 13.22 2.55 -55.99
C GLN A 257 12.34 1.67 -55.07
N SER A 258 12.68 0.40 -55.12
CA SER A 258 12.16 -0.83 -54.52
C SER A 258 12.14 -0.88 -52.99
N SER A 259 11.11 -1.53 -52.43
CA SER A 259 11.07 -2.04 -51.04
C SER A 259 11.56 -3.49 -50.98
N PRO A 260 12.41 -3.87 -50.02
CA PRO A 260 12.67 -5.28 -49.71
C PRO A 260 11.60 -5.82 -48.75
N LYS A 261 11.13 -7.04 -49.04
CA LYS A 261 10.43 -7.91 -48.09
C LYS A 261 11.49 -8.60 -47.25
N GLU A 262 11.40 -8.49 -45.93
CA GLU A 262 12.14 -9.34 -45.01
C GLU A 262 11.18 -10.35 -44.39
N ASP A 263 11.45 -11.61 -44.70
CA ASP A 263 10.87 -12.80 -44.10
C ASP A 263 11.37 -12.94 -42.66
N ALA A 264 10.45 -13.01 -41.71
CA ALA A 264 10.74 -13.40 -40.33
C ALA A 264 9.93 -14.65 -39.98
N HIS A 265 10.51 -15.80 -40.30
CA HIS A 265 10.24 -17.08 -39.63
C HIS A 265 11.33 -17.25 -38.56
N ASP A 266 10.97 -17.24 -37.27
CA ASP A 266 11.75 -17.96 -36.27
C ASP A 266 10.91 -18.36 -35.05
N ASP A 267 11.15 -19.59 -34.65
CA ASP A 267 10.50 -20.44 -33.66
C ASP A 267 10.58 -19.91 -32.23
N SER A 268 9.51 -20.12 -31.46
CA SER A 268 9.56 -20.94 -30.23
C SER A 268 8.24 -20.81 -29.47
N ASP A 269 7.41 -21.79 -29.74
CA ASP A 269 6.25 -22.18 -28.95
C ASP A 269 6.76 -22.78 -27.62
N TYR A 270 6.57 -22.08 -26.51
CA TYR A 270 6.88 -22.60 -25.17
C TYR A 270 5.58 -22.62 -24.36
N GLN A 271 4.85 -23.72 -24.48
CA GLN A 271 3.79 -24.08 -23.53
C GLN A 271 4.45 -24.58 -22.23
N PRO A 272 4.04 -24.09 -21.05
CA PRO A 272 4.45 -24.69 -19.79
C PRO A 272 3.84 -26.09 -19.71
N LYS A 273 4.68 -27.10 -19.47
CA LYS A 273 4.22 -28.42 -19.07
C LYS A 273 3.72 -28.35 -17.63
N ASP A 274 2.51 -28.86 -17.44
CA ASP A 274 1.98 -29.24 -16.15
C ASP A 274 2.72 -30.51 -15.72
N ASP A 275 3.58 -30.38 -14.71
CA ASP A 275 4.16 -31.52 -14.01
C ASP A 275 3.18 -31.89 -12.87
N ASP A 276 2.29 -32.82 -13.22
CA ASP A 276 1.69 -33.79 -12.30
C ASP A 276 2.78 -34.80 -11.85
N ASP A 277 2.44 -35.57 -10.81
CA ASP A 277 3.18 -36.71 -10.22
C ASP A 277 4.09 -36.31 -9.03
N GLU A 278 4.06 -36.95 -7.86
CA GLU A 278 3.54 -38.26 -7.50
C GLU A 278 3.41 -38.35 -5.97
N ASP A 279 2.40 -39.10 -5.55
CA ASP A 279 2.17 -39.60 -4.19
C ASP A 279 3.32 -40.47 -3.69
N ASP A 280 3.64 -40.39 -2.39
CA ASP A 280 4.23 -41.51 -1.66
C ASP A 280 3.64 -41.59 -0.25
N ASP A 281 3.09 -42.78 0.01
CA ASP A 281 2.34 -43.25 1.17
C ASP A 281 3.22 -43.61 2.39
N ASP A 282 2.71 -43.25 3.60
CA ASP A 282 2.63 -44.04 4.87
C ASP A 282 3.95 -44.60 5.52
N PRO A 283 4.01 -45.10 6.80
CA PRO A 283 2.96 -45.22 7.82
C PRO A 283 3.32 -44.92 9.30
N SER A 284 2.26 -44.88 10.10
CA SER A 284 2.15 -45.26 11.53
C SER A 284 2.47 -44.24 12.63
N THR A 285 1.42 -43.77 13.33
CA THR A 285 1.38 -43.90 14.80
C THR A 285 -0.07 -44.01 15.30
N ALA A 286 -0.38 -45.14 15.92
CA ALA A 286 -1.65 -45.44 16.56
C ALA A 286 -1.78 -44.73 17.93
N SER A 287 -2.96 -44.18 18.23
CA SER A 287 -3.56 -44.29 19.56
C SER A 287 -5.04 -43.95 19.54
N ASP A 288 -5.79 -44.86 20.12
CA ASP A 288 -7.24 -44.93 20.26
C ASP A 288 -7.86 -43.74 20.99
N SER A 289 -9.07 -43.34 20.59
CA SER A 289 -10.20 -43.34 21.52
C SER A 289 -11.53 -43.09 20.80
N ASP A 290 -12.47 -43.98 21.13
CA ASP A 290 -13.86 -44.07 20.71
C ASP A 290 -14.69 -42.82 21.00
N TYR A 291 -15.61 -42.44 20.11
CA TYR A 291 -17.07 -42.57 20.30
C TYR A 291 -17.91 -41.83 19.24
N ASN A 292 -18.90 -42.57 18.72
CA ASN A 292 -20.22 -42.15 18.19
C ASN A 292 -20.35 -41.38 16.87
N ASP A 293 -20.45 -42.16 15.80
CA ASP A 293 -21.68 -42.52 15.06
C ASP A 293 -22.90 -41.56 15.01
N ASN A 294 -23.54 -41.59 13.83
CA ASN A 294 -24.84 -41.06 13.42
C ASN A 294 -24.95 -39.60 12.96
N ASN A 295 -24.79 -39.37 11.65
CA ASN A 295 -25.94 -39.02 10.80
C ASN A 295 -25.62 -39.02 9.30
N LYS A 296 -26.04 -40.09 8.60
CA LYS A 296 -26.25 -40.12 7.15
C LYS A 296 -27.41 -39.19 6.78
N ARG A 297 -27.12 -38.04 6.17
CA ARG A 297 -28.10 -37.32 5.35
C ARG A 297 -27.55 -37.09 3.95
N LYS A 298 -27.95 -37.99 3.03
CA LYS A 298 -27.95 -37.76 1.58
C LYS A 298 -28.71 -36.47 1.29
N ARG A 299 -28.01 -35.43 0.82
CA ARG A 299 -28.61 -34.32 0.08
C ARG A 299 -27.99 -34.29 -1.31
N ASN A 300 -28.77 -34.78 -2.27
CA ASN A 300 -28.62 -34.44 -3.68
C ASN A 300 -28.87 -32.94 -3.81
N THR A 301 -27.82 -32.18 -4.10
CA THR A 301 -27.92 -30.82 -4.61
C THR A 301 -26.96 -30.71 -5.77
N ALA A 302 -27.53 -30.74 -6.97
CA ALA A 302 -26.86 -30.44 -8.23
C ALA A 302 -26.15 -29.07 -8.09
N GLN A 303 -24.81 -29.09 -8.13
CA GLN A 303 -24.02 -27.89 -8.27
C GLN A 303 -24.18 -27.37 -9.71
N PRO A 304 -24.52 -26.08 -9.91
CA PRO A 304 -24.36 -25.47 -11.22
C PRO A 304 -22.85 -25.34 -11.52
N GLN A 305 -22.43 -25.88 -12.67
CA GLN A 305 -21.09 -25.68 -13.23
C GLN A 305 -20.75 -24.18 -13.22
N ARG A 306 -19.86 -23.78 -12.30
CA ARG A 306 -19.21 -22.49 -12.38
C ARG A 306 -18.20 -22.58 -13.50
N GLN A 307 -18.63 -22.17 -14.70
CA GLN A 307 -17.72 -21.88 -15.80
C GLN A 307 -16.64 -20.93 -15.27
N GLY A 308 -15.41 -21.43 -15.26
CA GLY A 308 -14.24 -20.69 -14.85
C GLY A 308 -14.15 -19.42 -15.68
N LYS A 309 -14.38 -18.27 -15.05
CA LYS A 309 -13.73 -17.05 -15.49
C LYS A 309 -12.26 -17.24 -15.17
N GLU A 310 -11.54 -17.90 -16.08
CA GLU A 310 -10.09 -17.78 -16.18
C GLU A 310 -9.81 -16.29 -16.06
N LYS A 311 -9.23 -15.91 -14.91
CA LYS A 311 -8.68 -14.58 -14.76
C LYS A 311 -7.65 -14.50 -15.87
N LEU A 312 -7.96 -13.81 -16.97
CA LEU A 312 -6.98 -13.41 -17.95
C LEU A 312 -5.88 -12.72 -17.15
N ARG A 313 -4.80 -13.46 -16.87
CA ARG A 313 -3.59 -12.88 -16.30
C ARG A 313 -3.23 -11.81 -17.32
N LYS A 314 -3.29 -10.53 -16.91
CA LYS A 314 -2.82 -9.44 -17.77
C LYS A 314 -1.44 -9.88 -18.24
N LEU A 315 -1.33 -10.18 -19.53
CA LEU A 315 -0.09 -10.60 -20.15
C LEU A 315 0.89 -9.46 -19.89
N THR A 316 1.88 -9.71 -19.02
CA THR A 316 2.92 -8.72 -18.75
C THR A 316 3.58 -8.41 -20.09
N GLU A 317 3.53 -7.14 -20.52
CA GLU A 317 4.12 -6.72 -21.79
C GLU A 317 5.57 -7.19 -21.87
N ARG A 318 5.91 -7.91 -22.94
CA ARG A 318 7.27 -8.41 -23.18
C ARG A 318 8.24 -7.23 -23.30
N TRP A 319 9.46 -7.40 -22.79
CA TRP A 319 10.51 -6.39 -22.90
C TRP A 319 11.05 -6.35 -24.32
N THR A 320 11.10 -5.18 -24.93
CA THR A 320 11.75 -4.99 -26.23
C THR A 320 13.28 -4.99 -26.07
N SER A 321 13.99 -5.17 -27.18
CA SER A 321 15.46 -5.05 -27.24
C SER A 321 15.89 -3.64 -26.83
N GLU A 322 15.22 -2.62 -27.36
CA GLU A 322 15.48 -1.19 -27.07
C GLU A 322 15.33 -0.86 -25.59
N GLU A 323 14.25 -1.34 -24.95
CA GLU A 323 14.04 -1.18 -23.50
C GLU A 323 15.16 -1.84 -22.70
N THR A 324 15.57 -3.04 -23.11
CA THR A 324 16.61 -3.81 -22.43
C THR A 324 17.98 -3.14 -22.57
N GLU A 325 18.30 -2.59 -23.73
CA GLU A 325 19.53 -1.83 -23.98
C GLU A 325 19.56 -0.51 -23.22
N ALA A 326 18.44 0.24 -23.24
CA ALA A 326 18.29 1.47 -22.48
C ALA A 326 18.51 1.24 -20.98
N LEU A 327 17.91 0.18 -20.41
CA LEU A 327 18.13 -0.21 -19.02
C LEU A 327 19.59 -0.56 -18.75
N LYS A 328 20.24 -1.34 -19.62
CA LYS A 328 21.66 -1.70 -19.46
C LYS A 328 22.57 -0.47 -19.46
N LYS A 329 22.35 0.45 -20.41
CA LYS A 329 23.14 1.68 -20.55
C LYS A 329 22.92 2.61 -19.36
N GLY A 330 21.67 2.83 -18.95
CA GLY A 330 21.35 3.63 -17.77
C GLY A 330 21.91 3.05 -16.49
N TYR A 331 21.87 1.73 -16.32
CA TYR A 331 22.47 1.06 -15.17
C TYR A 331 24.00 1.20 -15.15
N GLN A 332 24.65 1.15 -16.31
CA GLN A 332 26.10 1.33 -16.42
C GLN A 332 26.55 2.77 -16.09
N GLU A 333 25.74 3.76 -16.46
CA GLU A 333 26.00 5.19 -16.25
C GLU A 333 25.65 5.67 -14.83
N CYS A 334 24.45 5.35 -14.34
CA CYS A 334 23.92 5.85 -13.06
C CYS A 334 24.24 4.93 -11.87
N GLY A 335 24.45 3.63 -12.12
CA GLY A 335 24.69 2.64 -11.07
C GLY A 335 23.42 2.15 -10.38
N PHE A 336 23.61 1.30 -9.36
CA PHE A 336 22.53 0.67 -8.60
C PHE A 336 21.75 1.67 -7.74
N GLY A 337 20.43 1.50 -7.63
CA GLY A 337 19.58 2.31 -6.76
C GLY A 337 19.04 3.60 -7.40
N GLN A 338 19.65 4.09 -8.49
CA GLN A 338 19.27 5.33 -9.16
C GLN A 338 18.18 5.15 -10.23
N TRP A 339 17.16 4.34 -9.92
CA TRP A 339 16.13 3.92 -10.91
C TRP A 339 15.32 5.09 -11.48
N GLY A 340 15.02 6.09 -10.66
CA GLY A 340 14.33 7.31 -11.11
C GLY A 340 15.14 8.09 -12.14
N MET A 341 16.46 8.22 -11.94
CA MET A 341 17.36 8.86 -12.90
C MET A 341 17.48 8.06 -14.20
N ILE A 342 17.57 6.74 -14.11
CA ILE A 342 17.61 5.86 -15.29
C ILE A 342 16.32 6.04 -16.10
N LYS A 343 15.16 5.98 -15.45
CA LYS A 343 13.86 6.17 -16.13
C LYS A 343 13.74 7.57 -16.74
N MET A 344 14.21 8.61 -16.06
CA MET A 344 14.17 9.98 -16.57
C MET A 344 15.10 10.18 -17.78
N LYS A 345 16.31 9.62 -17.74
CA LYS A 345 17.31 9.76 -18.82
C LYS A 345 16.93 8.97 -20.07
N TYR A 346 16.28 7.82 -19.90
CA TYR A 346 15.83 6.93 -20.98
C TYR A 346 14.30 6.88 -21.06
N SER A 347 13.65 8.02 -20.87
CA SER A 347 12.18 8.12 -20.79
C SER A 347 11.50 7.64 -22.06
N GLN A 348 12.08 7.91 -23.23
CA GLN A 348 11.50 7.51 -24.52
C GLN A 348 11.33 5.99 -24.63
N GLN A 349 12.29 5.20 -24.15
CA GLN A 349 12.22 3.74 -24.17
C GLN A 349 11.50 3.17 -22.94
N LEU A 350 11.68 3.78 -21.77
CA LEU A 350 11.26 3.21 -20.48
C LEU A 350 9.98 3.86 -19.90
N GLN A 351 9.29 4.72 -20.64
CA GLN A 351 8.09 5.43 -20.16
C GLN A 351 7.02 4.49 -19.59
N ASN A 352 6.76 3.38 -20.30
CA ASN A 352 5.73 2.41 -19.96
C ASN A 352 6.15 1.44 -18.84
N ARG A 353 7.39 1.54 -18.34
CA ARG A 353 7.92 0.66 -17.30
C ARG A 353 7.90 1.32 -15.93
N THR A 354 7.43 0.60 -14.92
CA THR A 354 7.49 1.05 -13.53
C THR A 354 8.90 0.89 -12.96
N ILE A 355 9.22 1.63 -11.89
CA ILE A 355 10.50 1.48 -11.16
C ILE A 355 10.68 0.03 -10.68
N GLN A 356 9.61 -0.61 -10.24
CA GLN A 356 9.64 -2.00 -9.81
C GLN A 356 9.98 -2.95 -10.97
N GLN A 357 9.38 -2.75 -12.15
CA GLN A 357 9.69 -3.55 -13.34
C GLN A 357 11.15 -3.39 -13.78
N LEU A 358 11.71 -2.18 -13.68
CA LEU A 358 13.13 -1.92 -13.95
C LEU A 358 14.03 -2.69 -13.00
N LYS A 359 13.73 -2.67 -11.69
CA LYS A 359 14.44 -3.48 -10.67
C LYS A 359 14.37 -4.96 -11.02
N ASP A 360 13.17 -5.49 -11.24
CA ASP A 360 12.93 -6.91 -11.52
C ASP A 360 13.68 -7.36 -12.79
N LYS A 361 13.65 -6.55 -13.84
CA LYS A 361 14.38 -6.81 -15.08
C LYS A 361 15.89 -6.75 -14.88
N ALA A 362 16.40 -5.79 -14.09
CA ALA A 362 17.82 -5.71 -13.77
C ALA A 362 18.31 -6.96 -13.02
N ARG A 363 17.51 -7.50 -12.08
CA ARG A 363 17.82 -8.77 -11.41
C ARG A 363 17.87 -9.94 -12.39
N ASN A 364 16.92 -9.99 -13.33
CA ASN A 364 16.91 -11.04 -14.36
C ASN A 364 18.12 -10.95 -15.31
N ILE A 365 18.56 -9.75 -15.68
CA ILE A 365 19.77 -9.53 -16.49
C ILE A 365 21.01 -9.97 -15.70
N ALA A 366 21.12 -9.61 -14.43
CA ALA A 366 22.24 -10.03 -13.57
C ALA A 366 22.32 -11.57 -13.44
N LYS A 367 21.18 -12.24 -13.22
CA LYS A 367 21.09 -13.71 -13.21
C LYS A 367 21.47 -14.34 -14.55
N ALA A 368 21.14 -13.69 -15.66
CA ALA A 368 21.54 -14.18 -16.99
C ALA A 368 23.06 -14.06 -17.19
N PHE A 369 23.69 -12.97 -16.73
CA PHE A 369 25.14 -12.83 -16.76
C PHE A 369 25.85 -13.89 -15.91
N GLU A 370 25.36 -14.13 -14.71
CA GLU A 370 25.85 -15.19 -13.81
C GLU A 370 25.79 -16.57 -14.48
N ARG A 371 24.64 -16.93 -15.09
CA ARG A 371 24.51 -18.21 -15.81
C ARG A 371 25.43 -18.32 -17.03
N SER A 372 25.70 -17.21 -17.71
CA SER A 372 26.60 -17.17 -18.87
C SER A 372 28.09 -17.13 -18.50
N GLY A 373 28.43 -17.06 -17.20
CA GLY A 373 29.81 -16.93 -16.73
C GLY A 373 30.46 -15.58 -17.05
N GLN A 374 29.68 -14.57 -17.42
CA GLN A 374 30.18 -13.21 -17.65
C GLN A 374 30.44 -12.51 -16.31
N PRO A 375 31.49 -11.68 -16.20
CA PRO A 375 31.77 -10.94 -14.97
C PRO A 375 30.63 -9.96 -14.67
N LEU A 376 30.01 -10.08 -13.48
CA LEU A 376 28.86 -9.26 -13.09
C LEU A 376 29.21 -7.78 -12.99
N GLY A 377 30.42 -7.43 -12.53
CA GLY A 377 30.85 -6.04 -12.36
C GLY A 377 29.82 -5.22 -11.57
N LYS A 378 29.34 -4.11 -12.16
CA LYS A 378 28.32 -3.24 -11.52
C LYS A 378 26.97 -3.95 -11.26
N TRP A 379 26.70 -5.08 -11.90
CA TRP A 379 25.44 -5.84 -11.76
C TRP A 379 25.38 -6.70 -10.51
N GLU A 380 26.50 -6.88 -9.78
CA GLU A 380 26.52 -7.65 -8.53
C GLU A 380 25.54 -7.08 -7.50
N ALA A 381 25.45 -5.76 -7.40
CA ALA A 381 24.52 -5.08 -6.49
C ALA A 381 23.04 -5.38 -6.79
N ALA A 382 22.71 -5.76 -8.03
CA ALA A 382 21.33 -6.11 -8.41
C ALA A 382 20.91 -7.50 -7.93
N LEU A 383 21.84 -8.35 -7.46
CA LEU A 383 21.50 -9.65 -6.89
C LEU A 383 21.25 -9.60 -5.38
N ARG A 384 21.60 -8.50 -4.72
CA ARG A 384 21.25 -8.21 -3.32
C ARG A 384 19.80 -7.73 -3.24
#